data_AF-A0A932YEH0-F1
#
_entry.id   AF-A0A932YEH0-F1
#
_cell.length_a   1.000
_cell.length_b   1.000
_cell.length_c   1.000
_cell.angle_alpha   90.00
_cell.angle_beta   90.00
_cell.angle_gamma   90.00
#
_symmetry.space_group_name_H-M   'P 1'
#
loop_
_entity.id
_entity.type
_entity.pdbx_description
1 polymer ?
#
loop_
_entity_poly.entity_id
_entity_poly.type
_entity_poly.pdbx_seq_one_letter_code
_entity_poly.pdbx_strand_id
1 'polypeptide(L)'
;MLENSVKSAPSNPAPGSARVVPKPGYEGVVGNLKNFENLYYRAEWEMTRLGFRRLAVIHVNPETYDEQMVRIKSDGLLFTPVRKIVRFQGFIRGHASPRGDETYCWYGGLTRAAEDGQLFREAEEKSDHKIIGQLLGYPDCCVDYFCRYAGSHADPLWVNHAGDVQGYAECNILLRSFGLGIAYYWNCAPDCANAQKTNERWYQVMRGIDSRLAESLKELLRAPVTWSSHRGVVEVDTPYFTGQAKSLAFLEEPRTFQWRCKQ
;
A
#
# COMPACT_ATOMS: atom_id res chain seq x y z
N MET A 1 -14.56 -43.67 -25.84
CA MET A 1 -13.56 -43.19 -24.86
C MET A 1 -13.66 -41.69 -24.86
N LEU A 2 -14.22 -41.13 -23.78
CA LEU A 2 -14.66 -39.74 -23.68
C LEU A 2 -13.49 -38.84 -23.26
N GLU A 3 -13.32 -37.75 -24.01
CA GLU A 3 -12.51 -36.59 -23.66
C GLU A 3 -13.10 -35.92 -22.41
N ASN A 4 -12.32 -35.84 -21.33
CA ASN A 4 -12.64 -34.98 -20.19
C ASN A 4 -11.72 -33.77 -20.22
N SER A 5 -12.09 -32.77 -21.04
CA SER A 5 -11.63 -31.40 -20.84
C SER A 5 -12.27 -30.87 -19.55
N VAL A 6 -11.49 -30.76 -18.48
CA VAL A 6 -11.91 -30.01 -17.31
C VAL A 6 -11.92 -28.53 -17.70
N LYS A 7 -13.10 -28.05 -18.11
CA LYS A 7 -13.36 -26.61 -18.23
C LYS A 7 -13.25 -26.04 -16.82
N SER A 8 -12.20 -25.25 -16.57
CA SER A 8 -12.12 -24.40 -15.39
C SER A 8 -13.37 -23.52 -15.37
N ALA A 9 -14.17 -23.65 -14.31
CA ALA A 9 -15.30 -22.77 -14.08
C ALA A 9 -14.81 -21.31 -14.07
N PRO A 10 -15.60 -20.35 -14.61
CA PRO A 10 -15.23 -18.94 -14.50
C PRO A 10 -15.16 -18.59 -13.02
N SER A 11 -13.96 -18.26 -12.54
CA SER A 11 -13.79 -17.69 -11.21
C SER A 11 -14.58 -16.39 -11.16
N ASN A 12 -15.66 -16.35 -10.39
CA ASN A 12 -16.31 -15.08 -10.04
C ASN A 12 -15.22 -14.14 -9.50
N PRO A 13 -15.04 -12.92 -10.03
CA PRO A 13 -14.04 -12.02 -9.53
C PRO A 13 -14.38 -11.70 -8.07
N ALA A 14 -13.43 -11.99 -7.18
CA ALA A 14 -13.54 -11.65 -5.77
C ALA A 14 -13.88 -10.15 -5.64
N PRO A 15 -14.77 -9.75 -4.73
CA PRO A 15 -15.10 -8.35 -4.51
C PRO A 15 -13.87 -7.63 -3.94
N GLY A 16 -13.04 -7.04 -4.80
CA GLY A 16 -11.82 -6.34 -4.38
C GLY A 16 -10.81 -5.98 -5.48
N SER A 17 -11.00 -6.41 -6.74
CA SER A 17 -10.05 -6.09 -7.81
C SER A 17 -10.27 -4.68 -8.37
N ALA A 18 -9.25 -3.84 -8.28
CA ALA A 18 -9.18 -2.64 -9.11
C ALA A 18 -9.19 -3.07 -10.58
N ARG A 19 -10.02 -2.42 -11.40
CA ARG A 19 -10.06 -2.63 -12.85
C ARG A 19 -9.10 -1.65 -13.50
N VAL A 20 -8.23 -2.13 -14.38
CA VAL A 20 -7.31 -1.29 -15.16
C VAL A 20 -7.50 -1.59 -16.63
N VAL A 21 -7.64 -0.53 -17.43
CA VAL A 21 -7.72 -0.58 -18.89
C VAL A 21 -6.51 0.17 -19.45
N PRO A 22 -5.57 -0.50 -20.14
CA PRO A 22 -4.42 0.18 -20.73
C PRO A 22 -4.89 1.08 -21.87
N LYS A 23 -4.22 2.22 -22.05
CA LYS A 23 -4.39 3.08 -23.22
C LYS A 23 -3.59 2.52 -24.42
N PRO A 24 -4.00 2.80 -25.67
CA PRO A 24 -3.29 2.29 -26.85
C PRO A 24 -1.79 2.59 -26.81
N GLY A 25 -0.97 1.56 -27.02
CA GLY A 25 0.50 1.65 -26.95
C GLY A 25 1.10 1.48 -25.56
N TYR A 26 0.28 1.26 -24.52
CA TYR A 26 0.70 1.05 -23.13
C TYR A 26 0.19 -0.27 -22.53
N GLU A 27 -0.10 -1.26 -23.37
CA GLU A 27 -0.63 -2.57 -22.97
C GLU A 27 0.29 -3.29 -21.97
N GLY A 28 1.61 -3.07 -22.08
CA GLY A 28 2.61 -3.62 -21.17
C GLY A 28 2.56 -3.07 -19.73
N VAL A 29 1.92 -1.92 -19.49
CA VAL A 29 1.86 -1.31 -18.15
C VAL A 29 1.04 -2.18 -17.20
N VAL A 30 -0.06 -2.75 -17.67
CA VAL A 30 -0.92 -3.65 -16.86
C VAL A 30 -0.17 -4.91 -16.44
N GLY A 31 0.66 -5.45 -17.33
CA GLY A 31 1.51 -6.61 -17.03
C GLY A 31 2.54 -6.35 -15.92
N ASN A 32 2.89 -5.09 -15.67
CA ASN A 32 3.88 -4.71 -14.66
C ASN A 32 3.31 -4.28 -13.32
N LEU A 33 1.98 -4.08 -13.18
CA LEU A 33 1.37 -3.64 -11.92
C LEU A 33 1.76 -4.54 -10.74
N LYS A 34 1.71 -5.86 -10.95
CA LYS A 34 2.09 -6.82 -9.90
C LYS A 34 3.57 -6.75 -9.55
N ASN A 35 4.43 -6.44 -10.52
CA ASN A 35 5.86 -6.28 -10.28
C ASN A 35 6.13 -5.03 -9.42
N PHE A 36 5.45 -3.90 -9.68
CA PHE A 36 5.56 -2.70 -8.85
C PHE A 36 5.09 -2.95 -7.42
N GLU A 37 3.96 -3.63 -7.24
CA GLU A 37 3.44 -4.01 -5.92
C GLU A 37 4.43 -4.92 -5.18
N ASN A 38 4.98 -5.94 -5.87
CA ASN A 38 6.00 -6.82 -5.30
C ASN A 38 7.29 -6.06 -4.94
N LEU A 39 7.68 -5.07 -5.75
CA LEU A 39 8.83 -4.21 -5.44
C LEU A 39 8.60 -3.42 -4.15
N TYR A 40 7.39 -2.90 -3.94
CA TYR A 40 7.02 -2.28 -2.67
C TYR A 40 7.18 -3.24 -1.49
N TYR A 41 6.60 -4.44 -1.55
CA TYR A 41 6.70 -5.39 -0.42
C TYR A 41 8.14 -5.85 -0.15
N ARG A 42 8.98 -5.96 -1.19
CA ARG A 42 10.41 -6.24 -1.04
C ARG A 42 11.14 -5.06 -0.39
N ALA A 43 10.86 -3.83 -0.84
CA ALA A 43 11.41 -2.63 -0.22
C ALA A 43 10.94 -2.50 1.23
N GLU A 44 9.70 -2.87 1.52
CA GLU A 44 9.13 -2.83 2.86
C GLU A 44 9.91 -3.70 3.86
N TRP A 45 10.29 -4.90 3.43
CA TRP A 45 11.17 -5.81 4.18
C TRP A 45 12.57 -5.21 4.36
N GLU A 46 13.18 -4.75 3.27
CA GLU A 46 14.54 -4.21 3.26
C GLU A 46 14.67 -2.93 4.09
N MET A 47 13.68 -2.05 4.09
CA MET A 47 13.67 -0.84 4.92
C MET A 47 13.80 -1.15 6.41
N THR A 48 13.16 -2.23 6.88
CA THR A 48 13.29 -2.70 8.27
C THR A 48 14.62 -3.41 8.50
N ARG A 49 15.02 -4.32 7.59
CA ARG A 49 16.30 -5.06 7.67
C ARG A 49 17.51 -4.12 7.74
N LEU A 50 17.53 -3.09 6.90
CA LEU A 50 18.59 -2.07 6.84
C LEU A 50 18.48 -1.03 7.96
N GLY A 51 17.36 -0.98 8.67
CA GLY A 51 17.19 -0.10 9.82
C GLY A 51 16.76 1.32 9.54
N PHE A 52 16.21 1.58 8.36
CA PHE A 52 15.60 2.87 8.06
C PHE A 52 14.26 3.05 8.77
N ARG A 53 13.66 1.95 9.24
CA ARG A 53 12.52 1.95 10.15
C ARG A 53 12.63 0.81 11.17
N ARG A 54 11.84 0.90 12.24
CA ARG A 54 11.84 -0.07 13.35
C ARG A 54 10.92 -1.25 13.09
N LEU A 55 9.87 -1.03 12.30
CA LEU A 55 8.78 -1.97 12.08
C LEU A 55 8.41 -2.07 10.60
N ALA A 56 8.14 -3.30 10.15
CA ALA A 56 7.23 -3.56 9.05
C ALA A 56 5.99 -4.30 9.52
N VAL A 57 4.85 -4.08 8.88
CA VAL A 57 3.65 -4.90 9.09
C VAL A 57 3.63 -5.95 8.00
N ILE A 58 3.57 -7.22 8.39
CA ILE A 58 3.53 -8.33 7.44
C ILE A 58 2.38 -9.29 7.75
N HIS A 59 2.01 -10.06 6.73
CA HIS A 59 1.02 -11.12 6.81
C HIS A 59 1.69 -12.46 6.56
N VAL A 60 1.65 -13.36 7.55
CA VAL A 60 2.23 -14.70 7.44
C VAL A 60 1.11 -15.70 7.22
N ASN A 61 1.10 -16.34 6.05
CA ASN A 61 0.14 -17.38 5.71
C ASN A 61 0.52 -18.70 6.40
N PRO A 62 -0.42 -19.45 7.00
CA PRO A 62 -0.15 -20.74 7.63
C PRO A 62 0.57 -21.73 6.71
N GLU A 63 0.22 -21.74 5.43
CA GLU A 63 0.76 -22.64 4.40
C GLU A 63 2.24 -22.36 4.07
N THR A 64 2.72 -21.15 4.38
CA THR A 64 4.11 -20.72 4.14
C THR A 64 4.83 -20.35 5.44
N TYR A 65 4.26 -20.71 6.59
CA TYR A 65 4.73 -20.20 7.89
C TYR A 65 6.20 -20.58 8.14
N ASP A 66 6.55 -21.85 7.97
CA ASP A 66 7.90 -22.34 8.24
C ASP A 66 8.94 -21.69 7.31
N GLU A 67 8.64 -21.60 6.01
CA GLU A 67 9.50 -20.93 5.03
C GLU A 67 9.71 -19.45 5.37
N GLN A 68 8.64 -18.75 5.75
CA GLN A 68 8.72 -17.35 6.16
C GLN A 68 9.53 -17.20 7.46
N MET A 69 9.33 -18.06 8.46
CA MET A 69 10.08 -17.99 9.71
C MET A 69 11.58 -18.26 9.51
N VAL A 70 11.94 -19.20 8.63
CA VAL A 70 13.34 -19.44 8.24
C VAL A 70 13.95 -18.18 7.64
N ARG A 71 13.25 -17.53 6.70
CA ARG A 71 13.71 -16.29 6.08
C ARG A 71 13.83 -15.12 7.08
N ILE A 72 12.84 -14.95 7.95
CA ILE A 72 12.85 -13.91 9.00
C ILE A 72 14.10 -14.10 9.89
N LYS A 73 14.35 -15.34 10.32
CA LYS A 73 15.53 -15.67 11.12
C LYS A 73 16.84 -15.48 10.37
N SER A 74 16.93 -15.89 9.10
CA SER A 74 18.15 -15.74 8.29
C SER A 74 18.52 -14.28 8.08
N ASP A 75 17.52 -13.41 7.99
CA ASP A 75 17.70 -11.97 7.79
C ASP A 75 17.95 -11.21 9.10
N GLY A 76 18.04 -11.91 10.24
CA GLY A 76 18.25 -11.31 11.56
C GLY A 76 17.06 -10.51 12.04
N LEU A 77 15.85 -10.86 11.59
CA LEU A 77 14.59 -10.22 11.95
C LEU A 77 13.79 -11.09 12.93
N LEU A 78 12.78 -10.47 13.53
CA LEU A 78 11.86 -11.07 14.47
C LEU A 78 10.43 -10.81 14.00
N PHE A 79 9.58 -11.84 14.09
CA PHE A 79 8.15 -11.70 13.87
C PHE A 79 7.39 -11.73 15.19
N THR A 80 6.65 -10.66 15.47
CA THR A 80 5.78 -10.54 16.62
C THR A 80 4.32 -10.63 16.15
N PRO A 81 3.67 -11.80 16.28
CA PRO A 81 2.28 -11.94 15.88
C PRO A 81 1.38 -11.09 16.80
N VAL A 82 0.36 -10.45 16.24
CA VAL A 82 -0.61 -9.64 16.99
C VAL A 82 -1.98 -10.32 16.99
N ARG A 83 -2.49 -10.69 15.81
CA ARG A 83 -3.81 -11.36 15.69
C ARG A 83 -3.91 -12.17 14.41
N LYS A 84 -4.90 -13.07 14.34
CA LYS A 84 -5.34 -13.70 13.09
C LYS A 84 -6.34 -12.79 12.39
N ILE A 85 -6.22 -12.68 11.08
CA ILE A 85 -7.15 -11.91 10.24
C ILE A 85 -7.64 -12.76 9.08
N VAL A 86 -8.86 -12.52 8.60
CA VAL A 86 -9.37 -13.13 7.37
C VAL A 86 -8.44 -12.79 6.21
N ARG A 87 -8.11 -13.79 5.39
CA ARG A 87 -7.35 -13.55 4.16
C ARG A 87 -8.21 -12.76 3.17
N PHE A 88 -7.74 -11.58 2.76
CA PHE A 88 -8.39 -10.77 1.74
C PHE A 88 -7.41 -10.46 0.59
N GLN A 89 -7.97 -10.11 -0.57
CA GLN A 89 -7.21 -9.59 -1.71
C GLN A 89 -7.55 -8.12 -1.90
N GLY A 90 -6.52 -7.30 -2.15
CA GLY A 90 -6.67 -5.86 -2.43
C GLY A 90 -6.57 -4.96 -1.21
N PHE A 91 -6.88 -3.68 -1.42
CA PHE A 91 -6.70 -2.58 -0.46
C PHE A 91 -7.92 -2.42 0.47
N ILE A 92 -8.30 -3.47 1.21
CA ILE A 92 -9.40 -3.36 2.19
C ILE A 92 -8.82 -3.02 3.58
N ARG A 93 -9.27 -1.92 4.18
CA ARG A 93 -8.77 -1.37 5.46
C ARG A 93 -9.31 -2.07 6.72
N GLY A 94 -9.69 -3.34 6.64
CA GLY A 94 -10.35 -4.06 7.73
C GLY A 94 -9.65 -5.37 8.08
N HIS A 95 -9.04 -5.44 9.27
CA HIS A 95 -8.55 -6.68 9.85
C HIS A 95 -9.68 -7.41 10.58
N ALA A 96 -10.59 -8.02 9.82
CA ALA A 96 -11.67 -8.81 10.40
C ALA A 96 -11.10 -10.10 11.02
N SER A 97 -11.56 -10.45 12.22
CA SER A 97 -11.24 -11.76 12.81
C SER A 97 -11.92 -12.88 12.02
N PRO A 98 -11.22 -14.00 11.76
CA PRO A 98 -11.82 -15.14 11.07
C PRO A 98 -12.93 -15.78 11.90
N ARG A 99 -13.99 -16.23 11.22
CA ARG A 99 -15.15 -16.94 11.76
C ARG A 99 -15.17 -18.36 11.22
N GLY A 100 -15.29 -19.35 12.11
CA GLY A 100 -15.39 -20.75 11.72
C GLY A 100 -14.17 -21.25 10.95
N ASP A 101 -14.40 -21.68 9.71
CA ASP A 101 -13.43 -22.28 8.78
C ASP A 101 -12.81 -21.29 7.79
N GLU A 102 -13.04 -19.98 7.97
CA GLU A 102 -12.45 -18.94 7.13
C GLU A 102 -10.91 -19.03 7.10
N THR A 103 -10.34 -18.96 5.89
CA THR A 103 -8.89 -18.90 5.73
C THR A 103 -8.33 -17.64 6.37
N TYR A 104 -7.22 -17.76 7.10
CA TYR A 104 -6.61 -16.66 7.84
C TYR A 104 -5.13 -16.49 7.52
N CYS A 105 -4.60 -15.34 7.89
CA CYS A 105 -3.16 -15.13 8.04
C CYS A 105 -2.86 -14.52 9.41
N TRP A 106 -1.61 -14.66 9.86
CA TRP A 106 -1.12 -13.94 11.03
C TRP A 106 -0.75 -12.52 10.63
N TYR A 107 -1.41 -11.54 11.24
CA TYR A 107 -1.03 -10.14 11.21
C TYR A 107 -0.03 -9.86 12.33
N GLY A 108 1.10 -9.25 12.00
CA GLY A 108 2.10 -8.93 13.00
C GLY A 108 3.21 -7.99 12.54
N GLY A 109 4.08 -7.66 13.48
CA GLY A 109 5.21 -6.79 13.27
C GLY A 109 6.49 -7.58 12.96
N LEU A 110 7.17 -7.20 11.89
CA LEU A 110 8.54 -7.60 11.57
C LEU A 110 9.50 -6.52 12.07
N THR A 111 10.40 -6.88 12.98
CA THR A 111 11.31 -5.94 13.65
C THR A 111 12.72 -6.52 13.76
N ARG A 112 13.71 -5.71 14.15
CA ARG A 112 15.08 -6.19 14.48
C ARG A 112 15.27 -6.45 15.98
N ALA A 113 14.42 -5.84 16.80
CA ALA A 113 14.49 -5.88 18.25
C ALA A 113 13.15 -6.37 18.81
N ALA A 114 13.19 -7.18 19.88
CA ALA A 114 11.99 -7.76 20.48
C ALA A 114 11.12 -6.67 21.13
N GLU A 115 11.76 -5.64 21.68
CA GLU A 115 11.14 -4.49 22.33
C GLU A 115 10.28 -3.69 21.36
N ASP A 116 10.74 -3.51 20.11
CA ASP A 116 9.97 -2.86 19.05
C ASP A 116 8.70 -3.65 18.69
N GLY A 117 8.81 -4.99 18.69
CA GLY A 117 7.69 -5.88 18.43
C GLY A 117 6.62 -5.82 19.51
N GLN A 118 7.03 -5.81 20.78
CA GLN A 118 6.10 -5.69 21.90
C GLN A 118 5.46 -4.30 21.94
N LEU A 119 6.23 -3.24 21.71
CA LEU A 119 5.69 -1.88 21.62
C LEU A 119 4.66 -1.76 20.50
N PHE A 120 4.90 -2.38 19.34
CA PHE A 120 3.92 -2.43 18.26
C PHE A 120 2.63 -3.16 18.68
N ARG A 121 2.75 -4.33 19.32
CA ARG A 121 1.60 -5.10 19.80
C ARG A 121 0.75 -4.29 20.77
N GLU A 122 1.37 -3.67 21.77
CA GLU A 122 0.68 -2.83 22.75
C GLU A 122 0.00 -1.61 22.09
N ALA A 123 0.67 -1.00 21.11
CA ALA A 123 0.11 0.13 20.36
C ALA A 123 -1.10 -0.29 19.50
N GLU A 124 -1.06 -1.47 18.86
CA GLU A 124 -2.21 -2.04 18.13
C GLU A 124 -3.39 -2.30 19.06
N GLU A 125 -3.16 -2.90 20.23
CA GLU A 125 -4.21 -3.17 21.22
C GLU A 125 -4.91 -1.89 21.69
N LYS A 126 -4.16 -0.80 21.86
CA LYS A 126 -4.67 0.51 22.26
C LYS A 126 -5.14 1.37 21.10
N SER A 127 -5.01 0.89 19.86
CA SER A 127 -5.22 1.70 18.63
C SER A 127 -4.41 3.01 18.63
N ASP A 128 -3.19 2.98 19.18
CA ASP A 128 -2.26 4.11 19.22
C ASP A 128 -1.57 4.29 17.86
N HIS A 129 -2.30 4.91 16.94
CA HIS A 129 -1.81 5.21 15.59
C HIS A 129 -0.55 6.08 15.56
N LYS A 130 -0.30 6.86 16.63
CA LYS A 130 0.88 7.71 16.71
C LYS A 130 2.14 6.87 16.88
N ILE A 131 2.14 5.98 17.87
CA ILE A 131 3.26 5.06 18.10
C ILE A 131 3.45 4.13 16.90
N ILE A 132 2.36 3.59 16.33
CA ILE A 132 2.43 2.74 15.14
C ILE A 132 3.10 3.49 13.97
N GLY A 133 2.66 4.71 13.67
CA GLY A 133 3.23 5.52 12.59
C GLY A 133 4.72 5.82 12.79
N GLN A 134 5.14 6.11 14.02
CA GLN A 134 6.54 6.34 14.36
C GLN A 134 7.40 5.08 14.21
N LEU A 135 6.89 3.91 14.62
CA LEU A 135 7.59 2.63 14.42
C LEU A 135 7.77 2.28 12.94
N LEU A 136 6.76 2.61 12.12
CA LEU A 136 6.79 2.45 10.66
C LEU A 136 7.74 3.45 9.96
N GLY A 137 8.32 4.40 10.69
CA GLY A 137 9.25 5.40 10.17
C GLY A 137 8.57 6.51 9.37
N TYR A 138 7.28 6.75 9.59
CA TYR A 138 6.56 7.85 8.93
C TYR A 138 6.95 9.19 9.55
N PRO A 139 6.97 10.29 8.77
CA PRO A 139 7.23 11.61 9.32
C PRO A 139 6.19 12.01 10.36
N ASP A 140 6.61 12.63 11.48
CA ASP A 140 5.69 13.05 12.56
C ASP A 140 4.52 13.89 12.04
N CYS A 141 4.79 14.86 11.16
CA CYS A 141 3.73 15.68 10.56
C CYS A 141 2.68 14.89 9.75
N CYS A 142 3.06 13.75 9.15
CA CYS A 142 2.16 12.87 8.42
C CYS A 142 1.38 11.95 9.37
N VAL A 143 2.04 11.50 10.46
CA VAL A 143 1.39 10.76 11.54
C VAL A 143 0.34 11.62 12.23
N ASP A 144 0.70 12.84 12.64
CA ASP A 144 -0.22 13.78 13.29
C ASP A 144 -1.41 14.11 12.39
N TYR A 145 -1.17 14.29 11.09
CA TYR A 145 -2.21 14.48 10.10
C TYR A 145 -3.15 13.26 10.01
N PHE A 146 -2.61 12.05 9.94
CA PHE A 146 -3.41 10.83 9.92
C PHE A 146 -4.26 10.71 11.20
N CYS A 147 -3.65 10.86 12.38
CA CYS A 147 -4.35 10.81 13.67
C CYS A 147 -5.48 11.83 13.77
N ARG A 148 -5.32 13.02 13.16
CA ARG A 148 -6.35 14.06 13.14
C ARG A 148 -7.57 13.68 12.30
N TYR A 149 -7.38 13.02 11.16
CA TYR A 149 -8.45 12.84 10.17
C TYR A 149 -8.98 11.41 10.03
N ALA A 150 -8.21 10.38 10.43
CA ALA A 150 -8.59 8.98 10.23
C ALA A 150 -9.93 8.59 10.89
N GLY A 151 -10.28 9.22 12.01
CA GLY A 151 -11.56 8.97 12.70
C GLY A 151 -12.78 9.64 12.07
N SER A 152 -12.57 10.71 11.29
CA SER A 152 -13.67 11.49 10.68
C SER A 152 -13.77 11.33 9.16
N HIS A 153 -12.73 10.81 8.52
CA HIS A 153 -12.64 10.66 7.07
C HIS A 153 -12.16 9.25 6.72
N ALA A 154 -13.03 8.48 6.04
CA ALA A 154 -12.70 7.13 5.60
C ALA A 154 -11.45 7.10 4.68
N ASP A 155 -11.26 8.15 3.87
CA ASP A 155 -10.06 8.36 3.06
C ASP A 155 -9.49 9.77 3.28
N PRO A 156 -8.58 9.94 4.26
CA PRO A 156 -7.99 11.23 4.60
C PRO A 156 -6.89 11.67 3.63
N LEU A 157 -6.99 11.32 2.35
CA LEU A 157 -6.17 11.96 1.32
C LEU A 157 -6.40 13.48 1.45
N TRP A 158 -5.34 14.30 1.45
CA TRP A 158 -5.33 15.77 1.55
C TRP A 158 -6.70 16.44 1.81
N VAL A 159 -7.19 16.32 3.04
CA VAL A 159 -8.51 16.80 3.46
C VAL A 159 -8.56 18.31 3.21
N ASN A 160 -9.67 18.79 2.66
CA ASN A 160 -9.88 20.18 2.20
C ASN A 160 -9.11 20.59 0.93
N HIS A 161 -8.50 19.66 0.20
CA HIS A 161 -7.94 19.93 -1.12
C HIS A 161 -8.79 19.29 -2.24
N ALA A 162 -8.87 19.98 -3.37
CA ALA A 162 -9.41 19.52 -4.64
C ALA A 162 -8.85 20.40 -5.78
N GLY A 163 -9.02 19.97 -7.02
CA GLY A 163 -8.54 20.69 -8.21
C GLY A 163 -7.06 20.43 -8.51
N ASP A 164 -6.36 21.45 -8.97
CA ASP A 164 -4.95 21.35 -9.35
C ASP A 164 -4.06 21.11 -8.12
N VAL A 165 -3.27 20.03 -8.18
CA VAL A 165 -2.35 19.63 -7.13
C VAL A 165 -0.96 19.41 -7.70
N GLN A 166 0.04 20.01 -7.07
CA GLN A 166 1.45 19.79 -7.40
C GLN A 166 2.18 19.18 -6.22
N GLY A 167 3.05 18.23 -6.48
CA GLY A 167 3.83 17.57 -5.44
C GLY A 167 4.99 16.76 -5.99
N TYR A 168 5.74 16.14 -5.10
CA TYR A 168 6.86 15.28 -5.48
C TYR A 168 6.36 13.93 -5.96
N ALA A 169 7.02 13.35 -6.98
CA ALA A 169 6.63 12.04 -7.53
C ALA A 169 6.59 10.95 -6.45
N GLU A 170 7.55 10.97 -5.54
CA GLU A 170 7.66 10.04 -4.41
C GLU A 170 6.52 10.20 -3.40
N CYS A 171 5.83 11.35 -3.40
CA CYS A 171 4.67 11.66 -2.57
C CYS A 171 3.33 11.41 -3.29
N ASN A 172 3.34 10.99 -4.56
CA ASN A 172 2.13 10.72 -5.32
C ASN A 172 1.48 9.42 -4.83
N ILE A 173 0.45 9.54 -4.00
CA ILE A 173 -0.32 8.41 -3.44
C ILE A 173 -1.67 8.19 -4.16
N LEU A 174 -1.91 8.88 -5.27
CA LEU A 174 -3.18 8.79 -6.01
C LEU A 174 -3.36 7.42 -6.68
N LEU A 175 -2.27 6.74 -7.01
CA LEU A 175 -2.29 5.44 -7.67
C LEU A 175 -2.30 4.24 -6.71
N ARG A 176 -2.37 4.48 -5.38
CA ARG A 176 -2.23 3.43 -4.35
C ARG A 176 -3.27 2.30 -4.46
N SER A 177 -4.48 2.60 -4.93
CA SER A 177 -5.54 1.59 -5.13
C SER A 177 -5.18 0.54 -6.19
N PHE A 178 -4.14 0.79 -6.99
CA PHE A 178 -3.64 -0.09 -8.03
C PHE A 178 -2.28 -0.72 -7.65
N GLY A 179 -1.86 -0.60 -6.39
CA GLY A 179 -0.57 -1.12 -5.93
C GLY A 179 0.64 -0.32 -6.45
N LEU A 180 0.43 0.95 -6.82
CA LEU A 180 1.48 1.85 -7.31
C LEU A 180 1.78 2.95 -6.30
N GLY A 181 3.04 3.04 -5.87
CA GLY A 181 3.55 4.07 -4.98
C GLY A 181 4.95 3.72 -4.45
N ILE A 182 5.70 4.74 -4.02
CA ILE A 182 7.01 4.55 -3.37
C ILE A 182 6.84 4.14 -1.90
N ALA A 183 5.86 4.73 -1.22
CA ALA A 183 5.48 4.38 0.14
C ALA A 183 3.97 4.56 0.33
N TYR A 184 3.36 3.76 1.22
CA TYR A 184 1.92 3.80 1.49
C TYR A 184 1.62 4.32 2.90
N TYR A 185 1.75 5.63 3.06
CA TYR A 185 1.20 6.37 4.20
C TYR A 185 0.65 7.71 3.73
N TRP A 186 -0.21 8.34 4.53
CA TRP A 186 -0.90 9.54 4.09
C TRP A 186 -0.01 10.74 4.34
N ASN A 187 0.63 11.21 3.26
CA ASN A 187 1.38 12.46 3.27
C ASN A 187 0.45 13.59 3.70
N CYS A 188 0.85 14.40 4.68
CA CYS A 188 0.03 15.51 5.18
C CYS A 188 -0.22 16.59 4.12
N ALA A 189 0.65 16.67 3.10
CA ALA A 189 0.51 17.54 1.94
C ALA A 189 1.13 16.87 0.69
N PRO A 190 0.69 17.26 -0.52
CA PRO A 190 1.26 16.81 -1.79
C PRO A 190 2.78 17.04 -1.93
N ASP A 191 3.27 18.14 -1.36
CA ASP A 191 4.65 18.62 -1.45
C ASP A 191 5.36 18.62 -0.08
N CYS A 192 4.92 17.75 0.84
CA CYS A 192 5.53 17.63 2.16
C CYS A 192 7.02 17.23 2.04
N ALA A 193 7.92 18.14 2.44
CA ALA A 193 9.37 17.93 2.37
C ALA A 193 9.86 16.76 3.26
N ASN A 194 9.22 16.56 4.42
CA ASN A 194 9.58 15.44 5.29
C ASN A 194 9.17 14.09 4.66
N ALA A 195 8.00 14.03 4.03
CA ALA A 195 7.57 12.86 3.29
C ALA A 195 8.48 12.58 2.10
N GLN A 196 8.87 13.63 1.35
CA GLN A 196 9.83 13.50 0.25
C GLN A 196 11.15 12.89 0.72
N LYS A 197 11.72 13.39 1.82
CA LYS A 197 12.97 12.86 2.38
C LYS A 197 12.86 11.38 2.75
N THR A 198 11.76 11.00 3.42
CA THR A 198 11.50 9.60 3.77
C THR A 198 11.31 8.74 2.52
N ASN A 199 10.53 9.20 1.54
CA ASN A 199 10.21 8.42 0.35
C ASN A 199 11.40 8.33 -0.61
N GLU A 200 12.30 9.31 -0.64
CA GLU A 200 13.56 9.19 -1.35
C GLU A 200 14.38 8.01 -0.80
N ARG A 201 14.37 7.79 0.53
CA ARG A 201 15.03 6.61 1.12
C ARG A 201 14.40 5.29 0.65
N TRP A 202 13.07 5.23 0.62
CA TRP A 202 12.33 4.08 0.06
C TRP A 202 12.71 3.83 -1.39
N TYR A 203 12.72 4.88 -2.21
CA TYR A 203 13.08 4.78 -3.62
C TYR A 203 14.52 4.31 -3.82
N GLN A 204 15.48 4.77 -3.01
CA GLN A 204 16.86 4.26 -3.07
C GLN A 204 16.94 2.76 -2.74
N VAL A 205 16.15 2.27 -1.76
CA VAL A 205 16.06 0.84 -1.47
C VAL A 205 15.44 0.08 -2.64
N MET A 206 14.34 0.58 -3.22
CA MET A 206 13.72 0.00 -4.42
C MET A 206 14.72 -0.09 -5.58
N ARG A 207 15.52 0.96 -5.81
CA ARG A 207 16.56 0.95 -6.85
C ARG A 207 17.64 -0.09 -6.59
N GLY A 208 18.02 -0.31 -5.33
CA GLY A 208 18.95 -1.37 -4.95
C GLY A 208 18.40 -2.78 -5.18
N ILE A 209 17.07 -2.93 -5.17
CA ILE A 209 16.37 -4.20 -5.41
C ILE A 209 16.20 -4.47 -6.91
N ASP A 210 15.69 -3.49 -7.66
CA ASP A 210 15.51 -3.52 -9.11
C ASP A 210 15.49 -2.08 -9.64
N SER A 211 16.63 -1.61 -10.15
CA SER A 211 16.79 -0.24 -10.60
C SER A 211 15.85 0.11 -11.76
N ARG A 212 15.70 -0.80 -12.73
CA ARG A 212 14.88 -0.55 -13.93
C ARG A 212 13.40 -0.44 -13.56
N LEU A 213 12.91 -1.33 -12.71
CA LEU A 213 11.53 -1.31 -12.25
C LEU A 213 11.26 -0.09 -11.35
N ALA A 214 12.21 0.29 -10.49
CA ALA A 214 12.10 1.50 -9.68
C ALA A 214 12.04 2.78 -10.53
N GLU A 215 12.89 2.92 -11.55
CA GLU A 215 12.81 4.06 -12.49
C GLU A 215 11.46 4.09 -13.22
N SER A 216 11.00 2.94 -13.72
CA SER A 216 9.71 2.85 -14.41
C SER A 216 8.54 3.25 -13.50
N LEU A 217 8.58 2.86 -12.22
CA LEU A 217 7.60 3.28 -11.23
C LEU A 217 7.64 4.79 -11.01
N LYS A 218 8.83 5.38 -10.88
CA LYS A 218 8.98 6.82 -10.67
C LYS A 218 8.45 7.63 -11.86
N GLU A 219 8.69 7.18 -13.08
CA GLU A 219 8.12 7.79 -14.29
C GLU A 219 6.58 7.72 -14.32
N LEU A 220 5.98 6.60 -13.90
CA LEU A 220 4.52 6.50 -13.74
C LEU A 220 4.00 7.53 -12.72
N LEU A 221 4.69 7.69 -11.59
CA LEU A 221 4.29 8.60 -10.51
C LEU A 221 4.52 10.09 -10.85
N ARG A 222 5.42 10.39 -11.79
CA ARG A 222 5.66 11.74 -12.33
C ARG A 222 4.57 12.18 -13.31
N ALA A 223 3.94 11.25 -13.99
CA ALA A 223 2.98 11.57 -15.03
C ALA A 223 1.77 12.34 -14.49
N PRO A 224 1.09 13.15 -15.34
CA PRO A 224 -0.19 13.75 -14.97
C PRO A 224 -1.20 12.68 -14.56
N VAL A 225 -1.95 12.94 -13.49
CA VAL A 225 -3.01 12.04 -13.00
C VAL A 225 -4.26 12.84 -12.72
N THR A 226 -5.38 12.43 -13.32
CA THR A 226 -6.70 12.79 -12.81
C THR A 226 -7.15 11.71 -11.85
N TRP A 227 -7.47 12.08 -10.61
CA TRP A 227 -8.04 11.17 -9.62
C TRP A 227 -9.37 11.72 -9.16
N SER A 228 -10.43 10.92 -9.14
CA SER A 228 -11.74 11.32 -8.64
C SER A 228 -12.27 10.27 -7.67
N SER A 229 -12.90 10.70 -6.58
CA SER A 229 -13.68 9.83 -5.70
C SER A 229 -15.11 10.32 -5.62
N HIS A 230 -16.05 9.45 -5.97
CA HIS A 230 -17.48 9.76 -5.97
C HIS A 230 -18.28 8.50 -5.65
N ARG A 231 -19.26 8.60 -4.73
CA ARG A 231 -20.22 7.51 -4.41
C ARG A 231 -19.59 6.12 -4.21
N GLY A 232 -18.49 6.05 -3.48
CA GLY A 232 -17.81 4.78 -3.16
C GLY A 232 -16.97 4.20 -4.30
N VAL A 233 -16.67 4.99 -5.34
CA VAL A 233 -15.78 4.61 -6.45
C VAL A 233 -14.66 5.62 -6.56
N VAL A 234 -13.45 5.13 -6.74
CA VAL A 234 -12.29 5.90 -7.17
C VAL A 234 -12.04 5.62 -8.64
N GLU A 235 -11.92 6.69 -9.43
CA GLU A 235 -11.54 6.66 -10.84
C GLU A 235 -10.22 7.37 -11.01
N VAL A 236 -9.33 6.80 -11.82
CA VAL A 236 -8.02 7.35 -12.10
C VAL A 236 -7.78 7.32 -13.60
N ASP A 237 -7.38 8.46 -14.15
CA ASP A 237 -6.93 8.58 -15.53
C ASP A 237 -5.47 9.06 -15.56
N THR A 238 -4.65 8.33 -16.33
CA THR A 238 -3.24 8.65 -16.57
C THR A 238 -2.96 8.59 -18.07
N PRO A 239 -1.81 9.06 -18.58
CA PRO A 239 -1.42 8.81 -19.97
C PRO A 239 -1.33 7.33 -20.36
N TYR A 240 -1.19 6.44 -19.38
CA TYR A 240 -0.88 5.03 -19.59
C TYR A 240 -2.10 4.10 -19.47
N PHE A 241 -3.01 4.42 -18.56
CA PHE A 241 -4.20 3.61 -18.29
C PHE A 241 -5.31 4.44 -17.64
N THR A 242 -6.52 3.92 -17.73
CA THR A 242 -7.67 4.35 -16.92
C THR A 242 -8.01 3.22 -15.94
N GLY A 243 -8.22 3.56 -14.67
CA GLY A 243 -8.44 2.60 -13.59
C GLY A 243 -9.65 2.95 -12.73
N GLN A 244 -10.32 1.93 -12.22
CA GLN A 244 -11.41 2.07 -11.25
C GLN A 244 -11.19 1.15 -10.05
N ALA A 245 -11.45 1.65 -8.85
CA ALA A 245 -11.36 0.89 -7.61
C ALA A 245 -12.53 1.26 -6.68
N LYS A 246 -12.87 0.35 -5.77
CA LYS A 246 -13.84 0.67 -4.70
C LYS A 246 -13.21 1.62 -3.69
N SER A 247 -14.00 2.54 -3.16
CA SER A 247 -13.65 3.47 -2.10
C SER A 247 -14.58 3.27 -0.91
N LEU A 248 -14.04 3.44 0.30
CA LEU A 248 -14.86 3.47 1.52
C LEU A 248 -15.56 4.81 1.70
N ALA A 249 -15.05 5.88 1.07
CA ALA A 249 -15.64 7.20 1.15
C ALA A 249 -16.85 7.28 0.21
N PHE A 250 -18.04 7.44 0.79
CA PHE A 250 -19.23 7.83 0.04
C PHE A 250 -19.34 9.36 0.06
N LEU A 251 -18.99 10.01 -1.05
CA LEU A 251 -19.10 11.45 -1.23
C LEU A 251 -20.26 11.72 -2.19
N GLU A 252 -21.19 12.59 -1.77
CA GLU A 252 -22.31 13.04 -2.61
C GLU A 252 -21.81 13.83 -3.82
N GLU A 253 -20.84 14.73 -3.58
CA GLU A 253 -20.17 15.50 -4.62
C GLU A 253 -18.82 14.86 -4.96
N PRO A 254 -18.42 14.84 -6.25
CA PRO A 254 -17.15 14.25 -6.66
C PRO A 254 -15.99 15.11 -6.13
N ARG A 255 -15.02 14.46 -5.50
CA ARG A 255 -13.76 15.10 -5.13
C ARG A 255 -12.68 14.71 -6.13
N THR A 256 -12.23 15.69 -6.91
CA THR A 256 -11.29 15.49 -8.02
C THR A 256 -9.94 16.16 -7.75
N PHE A 257 -8.87 15.50 -8.15
CA PHE A 257 -7.50 16.01 -8.19
C PHE A 257 -6.94 15.97 -9.61
N GLN A 258 -6.28 17.04 -10.00
CA GLN A 258 -5.49 17.16 -11.22
C GLN A 258 -4.02 17.28 -10.82
N TRP A 259 -3.35 16.13 -10.73
CA TRP A 259 -1.97 16.04 -10.28
C TRP A 259 -0.98 16.40 -11.37
N ARG A 260 0.04 17.15 -10.98
CA ARG A 260 1.28 17.34 -11.75
C ARG A 260 2.50 17.17 -10.84
N CYS A 261 3.54 16.53 -11.35
CA CYS A 261 4.81 16.48 -10.64
C CYS A 261 5.44 17.88 -10.59
N LYS A 262 5.92 18.26 -9.41
CA LYS A 262 6.79 19.41 -9.23
C LYS A 262 8.14 19.11 -9.89
N GLN A 263 8.64 20.05 -10.69
CA GLN A 263 9.93 19.95 -11.37
C GLN A 263 11.08 20.12 -10.39
#